data_AF-X0KDK7-F1
#
_entry.id   AF-X0KDK7-F1
#
_cell.length_a   1.000
_cell.length_b   1.000
_cell.length_c   1.000
_cell.angle_alpha   90.00
_cell.angle_beta   90.00
_cell.angle_gamma   90.00
#
_symmetry.space_group_name_H-M   'P 1'
#
loop_
_entity.id
_entity.type
_entity.pdbx_description
1 polymer ?
#
loop_
_entity_poly.entity_id
_entity_poly.type
_entity_poly.pdbx_seq_one_letter_code
_entity_poly.pdbx_strand_id
1 'polypeptide(L)'
;MLNISTAKPGDILRWQDIDAIAASTNWTIPAGAALSRFQYASEDIDGEIVAASAFLLIPYAPQNGAKKLRTLAGLGSTTPKGFQYVAGWTHAADVAFSVIAAKRRIGALLSDGWVTVGQSEGGMTAWRVNERLALSGQDALRKAGNFLGSVAIAPANRVDDGVVPIKFTAEDYKKTCKEEPGSSIRLLTYAGQNHDSVTNSAQADYMSWVNDLFNGKKMKKGCSRVDIPPLTDLFQPVAIQYIANM
;
A
#
# COMPACT_ATOMS: atom_id res chain seq x y z
N MET A 1 25.86 5.03 -11.23
CA MET A 1 25.11 3.85 -10.76
C MET A 1 25.77 3.37 -9.49
N LEU A 2 24.98 3.14 -8.43
CA LEU A 2 25.50 2.65 -7.15
C LEU A 2 25.64 1.11 -7.22
N ASN A 3 26.73 0.56 -6.66
CA ASN A 3 26.90 -0.88 -6.56
C ASN A 3 26.14 -1.41 -5.32
N ILE A 4 25.33 -2.45 -5.53
CA ILE A 4 24.49 -3.04 -4.48
C ILE A 4 25.30 -3.56 -3.29
N SER A 5 26.54 -4.05 -3.52
CA SER A 5 27.42 -4.55 -2.45
C SER A 5 27.82 -3.48 -1.42
N THR A 6 27.61 -2.21 -1.74
CA THR A 6 27.90 -1.05 -0.87
C THR A 6 26.66 -0.24 -0.53
N ALA A 7 25.50 -0.62 -1.09
CA ALA A 7 24.27 0.12 -0.93
C ALA A 7 23.66 -0.13 0.46
N LYS A 8 23.01 0.90 0.99
CA LYS A 8 22.20 0.81 2.20
C LYS A 8 20.71 0.72 1.82
N PRO A 9 19.87 0.12 2.66
CA PRO A 9 18.43 0.11 2.41
C PRO A 9 17.86 1.52 2.15
N GLY A 10 17.04 1.63 1.11
CA GLY A 10 16.49 2.87 0.58
C GLY A 10 17.44 3.67 -0.34
N ASP A 11 18.66 3.20 -0.62
CA ASP A 11 19.53 3.81 -1.63
C ASP A 11 18.96 3.60 -3.04
N ILE A 12 19.05 4.62 -3.90
CA ILE A 12 18.67 4.51 -5.31
C ILE A 12 19.80 3.84 -6.09
N LEU A 13 19.51 2.70 -6.70
CA LEU A 13 20.44 1.99 -7.58
C LEU A 13 20.37 2.54 -9.02
N ARG A 14 19.14 2.77 -9.49
CA ARG A 14 18.85 3.31 -10.82
C ARG A 14 17.52 4.07 -10.82
N TRP A 15 17.45 5.14 -11.60
CA TRP A 15 16.23 5.92 -11.82
C TRP A 15 16.02 6.14 -13.31
N GLN A 16 14.77 6.08 -13.76
CA GLN A 16 14.38 6.43 -15.11
C GLN A 16 13.03 7.14 -15.11
N ASP A 17 13.01 8.37 -15.61
CA ASP A 17 11.79 9.06 -15.99
C ASP A 17 11.33 8.52 -17.35
N ILE A 18 10.04 8.18 -17.46
CA ILE A 18 9.44 7.66 -18.68
C ILE A 18 8.83 8.84 -19.43
N ASP A 19 9.22 9.02 -20.69
CA ASP A 19 8.63 10.07 -21.52
C ASP A 19 7.13 9.83 -21.75
N ALA A 20 6.40 10.92 -22.02
CA ALA A 20 4.94 10.87 -22.10
C ALA A 20 4.42 9.92 -23.19
N ILE A 21 5.14 9.78 -24.32
CA ILE A 21 4.74 8.90 -25.41
C ILE A 21 4.86 7.45 -24.93
N ALA A 22 6.03 7.05 -24.45
CA ALA A 22 6.25 5.70 -23.93
C ALA A 22 5.31 5.37 -22.76
N ALA A 23 5.06 6.33 -21.86
CA ALA A 23 4.13 6.17 -20.76
C ALA A 23 2.70 5.86 -21.25
N SER A 24 2.21 6.61 -22.24
CA SER A 24 0.86 6.46 -22.80
C SER A 24 0.67 5.24 -23.70
N THR A 25 1.75 4.73 -24.30
CA THR A 25 1.68 3.56 -25.21
C THR A 25 1.82 2.24 -24.46
N ASN A 26 2.67 2.19 -23.43
CA ASN A 26 3.03 0.93 -22.77
C ASN A 26 2.28 0.72 -21.44
N TRP A 27 1.63 1.74 -20.88
CA TRP A 27 0.91 1.66 -19.61
C TRP A 27 -0.42 2.40 -19.66
N THR A 28 -1.39 1.89 -18.90
CA THR A 28 -2.63 2.62 -18.59
C THR A 28 -2.42 3.43 -17.32
N ILE A 29 -2.16 4.73 -17.47
CA ILE A 29 -2.00 5.67 -16.36
C ILE A 29 -3.04 6.80 -16.44
N PRO A 30 -3.41 7.44 -15.30
CA PRO A 30 -4.29 8.61 -15.34
C PRO A 30 -3.72 9.72 -16.22
N ALA A 31 -4.57 10.30 -17.07
CA ALA A 31 -4.17 11.44 -17.90
C ALA A 31 -3.64 12.60 -17.04
N GLY A 32 -2.54 13.21 -17.46
CA GLY A 32 -1.85 14.28 -16.72
C GLY A 32 -0.91 13.80 -15.60
N ALA A 33 -0.79 12.48 -15.38
CA ALA A 33 0.25 11.93 -14.51
C ALA A 33 1.57 11.71 -15.26
N ALA A 34 2.69 11.92 -14.57
CA ALA A 34 4.00 11.48 -15.02
C ALA A 34 4.36 10.13 -14.41
N LEU A 35 5.17 9.34 -15.14
CA LEU A 35 5.61 8.01 -14.72
C LEU A 35 7.14 7.96 -14.64
N SER A 36 7.66 7.49 -13.51
CA SER A 36 9.05 7.07 -13.37
C SER A 36 9.09 5.62 -12.91
N ARG A 37 10.21 4.93 -13.19
CA ARG A 37 10.53 3.64 -12.58
C ARG A 37 11.92 3.70 -11.98
N PHE A 38 12.12 3.01 -10.89
CA PHE A 38 13.40 3.03 -10.21
C PHE A 38 13.71 1.70 -9.54
N GLN A 39 15.00 1.43 -9.40
CA GLN A 39 15.54 0.34 -8.63
C GLN A 39 16.18 0.92 -7.37
N TYR A 40 15.96 0.26 -6.25
CA TYR A 40 16.46 0.67 -4.95
C TYR A 40 16.98 -0.54 -4.18
N ALA A 41 17.85 -0.30 -3.21
CA ALA A 41 18.29 -1.31 -2.26
C ALA A 41 17.20 -1.50 -1.19
N SER A 42 16.79 -2.74 -0.97
CA SER A 42 15.90 -3.19 0.10
C SER A 42 16.58 -4.29 0.90
N GLU A 43 15.82 -5.03 1.71
CA GLU A 43 16.32 -6.18 2.46
C GLU A 43 15.37 -7.39 2.32
N ASP A 44 15.95 -8.59 2.36
CA ASP A 44 15.18 -9.82 2.42
C ASP A 44 14.87 -10.27 3.87
N ILE A 45 14.35 -11.49 4.02
CA ILE A 45 13.94 -12.04 5.32
C ILE A 45 15.11 -12.21 6.30
N ASP A 46 16.32 -12.38 5.77
CA ASP A 46 17.55 -12.55 6.54
C ASP A 46 18.22 -11.19 6.84
N GLY A 47 17.66 -10.09 6.31
CA GLY A 47 18.21 -8.75 6.42
C GLY A 47 19.31 -8.45 5.39
N GLU A 48 19.51 -9.34 4.42
CA GLU A 48 20.51 -9.15 3.37
C GLU A 48 20.04 -8.14 2.33
N ILE A 49 20.97 -7.31 1.84
CA ILE A 49 20.65 -6.26 0.88
C ILE A 49 20.30 -6.86 -0.47
N VAL A 50 19.09 -6.59 -0.94
CA VAL A 50 18.59 -7.02 -2.25
C VAL A 50 18.16 -5.83 -3.11
N ALA A 51 18.20 -6.00 -4.42
CA ALA A 51 17.63 -5.01 -5.32
C ALA A 51 16.11 -5.18 -5.35
N ALA A 52 15.37 -4.09 -5.29
CA ALA A 52 13.94 -4.06 -5.52
C ALA A 52 13.61 -3.01 -6.59
N SER A 53 12.40 -3.05 -7.11
CA SER A 53 11.91 -2.13 -8.13
C SER A 53 10.56 -1.54 -7.76
N ALA A 54 10.32 -0.32 -8.22
CA ALA A 54 9.04 0.37 -8.05
C ALA A 54 8.74 1.29 -9.23
N PHE A 55 7.45 1.51 -9.45
CA PHE A 55 6.94 2.61 -10.25
C PHE A 55 6.55 3.78 -9.35
N LEU A 56 6.74 4.99 -9.85
CA LEU A 56 6.28 6.21 -9.23
C LEU A 56 5.34 6.93 -10.20
N LEU A 57 4.09 7.10 -9.78
CA LEU A 57 3.13 7.97 -10.46
C LEU A 57 3.09 9.32 -9.76
N ILE A 58 3.27 10.39 -10.52
CA ILE A 58 3.26 11.77 -10.02
C ILE A 58 2.06 12.48 -10.66
N PRO A 59 1.04 12.91 -9.88
CA PRO A 59 -0.07 13.67 -10.44
C PRO A 59 0.39 15.07 -10.83
N TYR A 60 -0.35 15.71 -11.76
CA TYR A 60 -0.05 17.05 -12.27
C TYR A 60 0.18 18.10 -11.17
N ALA A 61 -0.63 18.08 -10.12
CA ALA A 61 -0.54 19.04 -9.02
C ALA A 61 -0.95 18.40 -7.67
N PRO A 62 -0.50 18.96 -6.55
CA PRO A 62 -1.05 18.63 -5.24
C PRO A 62 -2.55 18.92 -5.14
N GLN A 63 -3.25 18.13 -4.32
CA GLN A 63 -4.68 18.33 -4.09
C GLN A 63 -4.96 19.69 -3.43
N ASN A 64 -6.06 20.34 -3.85
CA ASN A 64 -6.60 21.57 -3.26
C ASN A 64 -5.58 22.70 -3.08
N GLY A 65 -4.63 22.84 -4.00
CA GLY A 65 -3.62 23.91 -3.94
C GLY A 65 -2.56 23.73 -2.84
N ALA A 66 -2.42 22.54 -2.27
CA ALA A 66 -1.34 22.23 -1.35
C ALA A 66 0.04 22.48 -1.97
N LYS A 67 1.06 22.74 -1.14
CA LYS A 67 2.44 22.97 -1.62
C LYS A 67 3.20 21.69 -1.94
N LYS A 68 2.77 20.56 -1.39
CA LYS A 68 3.46 19.28 -1.48
C LYS A 68 2.50 18.14 -1.80
N LEU A 69 2.98 17.16 -2.56
CA LEU A 69 2.27 15.95 -2.92
C LEU A 69 2.15 15.00 -1.71
N ARG A 70 1.02 14.30 -1.62
CA ARG A 70 0.80 13.23 -0.65
C ARG A 70 1.41 11.93 -1.15
N THR A 71 2.03 11.15 -0.26
CA THR A 71 2.67 9.88 -0.63
C THR A 71 1.78 8.70 -0.25
N LEU A 72 1.28 7.99 -1.26
CA LEU A 72 0.71 6.65 -1.09
C LEU A 72 1.71 5.63 -1.59
N ALA A 73 1.92 4.56 -0.82
CA ALA A 73 2.80 3.46 -1.19
C ALA A 73 2.05 2.12 -1.11
N GLY A 74 2.45 1.15 -1.90
CA GLY A 74 1.85 -0.18 -1.95
C GLY A 74 2.88 -1.20 -2.40
N LEU A 75 2.46 -2.46 -2.49
CA LEU A 75 3.32 -3.59 -2.83
C LEU A 75 4.17 -3.34 -4.09
N GLY A 76 5.48 -3.58 -3.96
CA GLY A 76 6.47 -3.42 -5.03
C GLY A 76 6.44 -4.58 -6.03
N SER A 77 7.21 -4.46 -7.12
CA SER A 77 7.04 -5.32 -8.30
C SER A 77 7.90 -6.59 -8.32
N THR A 78 9.19 -6.54 -7.92
CA THR A 78 10.11 -7.69 -8.08
C THR A 78 11.43 -7.54 -7.31
N THR A 79 11.95 -8.63 -6.75
CA THR A 79 13.34 -8.80 -6.27
C THR A 79 14.09 -9.87 -7.07
N PRO A 80 15.44 -9.91 -7.09
CA PRO A 80 16.22 -10.95 -7.78
C PRO A 80 15.91 -12.39 -7.36
N LYS A 81 15.44 -12.61 -6.12
CA LYS A 81 15.00 -13.92 -5.62
C LYS A 81 13.58 -14.29 -6.09
N GLY A 82 12.99 -13.48 -6.98
CA GLY A 82 11.61 -13.59 -7.41
C GLY A 82 10.65 -12.81 -6.50
N PHE A 83 9.39 -12.80 -6.89
CA PHE A 83 8.32 -12.25 -6.06
C PHE A 83 7.86 -13.33 -5.06
N GLN A 84 8.08 -13.07 -3.77
CA GLN A 84 7.75 -14.02 -2.71
C GLN A 84 6.33 -13.78 -2.22
N TYR A 85 5.39 -14.58 -2.74
CA TYR A 85 3.98 -14.45 -2.40
C TYR A 85 3.75 -14.58 -0.89
N VAL A 86 2.95 -13.70 -0.31
CA VAL A 86 2.62 -13.65 1.14
C VAL A 86 3.83 -13.39 2.06
N ALA A 87 4.95 -12.90 1.53
CA ALA A 87 6.13 -12.56 2.33
C ALA A 87 5.97 -11.20 3.04
N GLY A 88 5.02 -11.13 3.97
CA GLY A 88 4.60 -9.90 4.65
C GLY A 88 5.73 -9.10 5.31
N TRP A 89 6.74 -9.78 5.86
CA TRP A 89 7.89 -9.11 6.46
C TRP A 89 8.71 -8.35 5.42
N THR A 90 9.11 -9.00 4.32
CA THR A 90 9.90 -8.38 3.26
C THR A 90 9.10 -7.33 2.51
N HIS A 91 7.83 -7.59 2.22
CA HIS A 91 6.94 -6.62 1.57
C HIS A 91 6.82 -5.32 2.37
N ALA A 92 6.76 -5.40 3.70
CA ALA A 92 6.74 -4.21 4.56
C ALA A 92 8.03 -3.40 4.51
N ALA A 93 9.19 -4.05 4.44
CA ALA A 93 10.47 -3.37 4.22
C ALA A 93 10.52 -2.70 2.85
N ASP A 94 10.18 -3.44 1.79
CA ASP A 94 10.17 -2.95 0.41
C ASP A 94 9.36 -1.67 0.28
N VAL A 95 8.14 -1.65 0.84
CA VAL A 95 7.29 -0.46 0.84
C VAL A 95 7.98 0.72 1.50
N ALA A 96 8.50 0.57 2.72
CA ALA A 96 9.16 1.66 3.43
C ALA A 96 10.44 2.15 2.73
N PHE A 97 11.27 1.24 2.22
CA PHE A 97 12.49 1.59 1.49
C PHE A 97 12.21 2.22 0.13
N SER A 98 11.10 1.85 -0.54
CA SER A 98 10.66 2.55 -1.76
C SER A 98 10.31 4.01 -1.48
N VAL A 99 9.67 4.30 -0.34
CA VAL A 99 9.35 5.66 0.10
C VAL A 99 10.63 6.44 0.42
N ILE A 100 11.59 5.82 1.11
CA ILE A 100 12.90 6.42 1.39
C ILE A 100 13.63 6.77 0.08
N ALA A 101 13.65 5.84 -0.87
CA ALA A 101 14.28 6.03 -2.17
C ALA A 101 13.61 7.17 -2.96
N ALA A 102 12.28 7.20 -3.03
CA ALA A 102 11.54 8.28 -3.69
C ALA A 102 11.81 9.64 -3.02
N LYS A 103 11.79 9.71 -1.68
CA LYS A 103 12.09 10.94 -0.92
C LYS A 103 13.50 11.46 -1.14
N ARG A 104 14.49 10.59 -1.37
CA ARG A 104 15.86 11.02 -1.72
C ARG A 104 15.93 11.75 -3.06
N ARG A 105 15.09 11.38 -4.04
CA ARG A 105 15.07 12.01 -5.37
C ARG A 105 14.17 13.23 -5.45
N ILE A 106 12.97 13.14 -4.90
CA ILE A 106 11.91 14.15 -5.07
C ILE A 106 11.32 14.65 -3.75
N GLY A 107 11.98 14.43 -2.60
CA GLY A 107 11.44 14.77 -1.28
C GLY A 107 11.12 16.25 -1.06
N ALA A 108 11.71 17.16 -1.84
CA ALA A 108 11.31 18.57 -1.84
C ALA A 108 9.83 18.75 -2.24
N LEU A 109 9.31 17.88 -3.11
CA LEU A 109 7.94 17.89 -3.61
C LEU A 109 6.96 17.11 -2.72
N LEU A 110 7.44 16.23 -1.83
CA LEU A 110 6.61 15.31 -1.05
C LEU A 110 6.35 15.83 0.37
N SER A 111 5.13 15.63 0.86
CA SER A 111 4.83 15.78 2.29
C SER A 111 5.66 14.80 3.11
N ASP A 112 5.89 15.11 4.38
CA ASP A 112 6.56 14.14 5.25
C ASP A 112 5.66 12.93 5.57
N GLY A 113 4.35 13.16 5.68
CA GLY A 113 3.35 12.12 5.86
C GLY A 113 3.29 11.13 4.70
N TRP A 114 3.07 9.85 5.00
CA TRP A 114 2.79 8.81 4.00
C TRP A 114 1.81 7.76 4.53
N VAL A 115 1.09 7.12 3.61
CA VAL A 115 0.10 6.07 3.88
C VAL A 115 0.39 4.86 3.01
N THR A 116 0.18 3.65 3.53
CA THR A 116 0.19 2.44 2.70
C THR A 116 -1.22 2.03 2.32
N VAL A 117 -1.42 1.68 1.04
CA VAL A 117 -2.70 1.19 0.52
C VAL A 117 -2.46 -0.02 -0.39
N GLY A 118 -3.33 -1.02 -0.31
CA GLY A 118 -3.32 -2.10 -1.30
C GLY A 118 -4.53 -3.03 -1.20
N GLN A 119 -4.74 -3.80 -2.26
CA GLN A 119 -5.76 -4.85 -2.37
C GLN A 119 -5.09 -6.23 -2.34
N SER A 120 -5.76 -7.25 -1.81
CA SER A 120 -5.31 -8.65 -1.89
C SER A 120 -3.98 -8.81 -1.18
N GLU A 121 -2.95 -9.30 -1.86
CA GLU A 121 -1.59 -9.33 -1.33
C GLU A 121 -1.05 -7.93 -1.00
N GLY A 122 -1.42 -6.90 -1.78
CA GLY A 122 -1.14 -5.51 -1.44
C GLY A 122 -1.87 -5.06 -0.18
N GLY A 123 -3.04 -5.62 0.10
CA GLY A 123 -3.80 -5.38 1.33
C GLY A 123 -3.12 -6.02 2.54
N MET A 124 -2.64 -7.26 2.39
CA MET A 124 -1.80 -7.90 3.41
C MET A 124 -0.52 -7.09 3.62
N THR A 125 0.15 -6.65 2.55
CA THR A 125 1.31 -5.76 2.66
C THR A 125 1.00 -4.50 3.44
N ALA A 126 -0.14 -3.85 3.18
CA ALA A 126 -0.58 -2.67 3.94
C ALA A 126 -0.77 -2.98 5.43
N TRP A 127 -1.36 -4.12 5.74
CA TRP A 127 -1.51 -4.58 7.12
C TRP A 127 -0.14 -4.80 7.78
N ARG A 128 0.77 -5.48 7.09
CA ARG A 128 2.12 -5.83 7.58
C ARG A 128 3.03 -4.62 7.75
N VAL A 129 2.91 -3.59 6.91
CA VAL A 129 3.60 -2.31 7.11
C VAL A 129 3.21 -1.70 8.46
N ASN A 130 1.93 -1.70 8.79
CA ASN A 130 1.44 -1.14 10.06
C ASN A 130 1.97 -1.95 11.26
N GLU A 131 1.87 -3.29 11.21
CA GLU A 131 2.40 -4.18 12.26
C GLU A 131 3.91 -4.00 12.43
N ARG A 132 4.66 -4.05 11.33
CA ARG A 132 6.11 -4.01 11.37
C ARG A 132 6.59 -2.67 11.92
N LEU A 133 6.10 -1.54 11.41
CA LEU A 133 6.54 -0.22 11.89
C LEU A 133 6.24 0.04 13.37
N ALA A 134 5.26 -0.66 13.95
CA ALA A 134 4.95 -0.59 15.38
C ALA A 134 5.98 -1.33 16.26
N LEU A 135 6.76 -2.26 15.70
CA LEU A 135 7.78 -2.99 16.44
C LEU A 135 8.97 -2.09 16.84
N SER A 136 9.63 -2.45 17.95
CA SER A 136 10.92 -1.90 18.31
C SER A 136 11.99 -2.25 17.25
N GLY A 137 13.03 -1.41 17.14
CA GLY A 137 14.18 -1.69 16.26
C GLY A 137 13.95 -1.43 14.77
N GLN A 138 12.78 -0.93 14.34
CA GLN A 138 12.51 -0.60 12.93
C GLN A 138 12.95 0.82 12.53
N ASP A 139 14.04 1.33 13.10
CA ASP A 139 14.50 2.71 12.86
C ASP A 139 14.93 2.93 11.41
N ALA A 140 15.42 1.89 10.74
CA ALA A 140 15.74 1.93 9.32
C ALA A 140 14.47 2.21 8.48
N LEU A 141 13.36 1.53 8.76
CA LEU A 141 12.09 1.70 8.05
C LEU A 141 11.43 3.04 8.37
N ARG A 142 11.51 3.49 9.64
CA ARG A 142 10.95 4.77 10.09
C ARG A 142 11.61 6.00 9.44
N LYS A 143 12.75 5.85 8.75
CA LYS A 143 13.32 6.89 7.88
C LYS A 143 12.44 7.23 6.67
N ALA A 144 11.41 6.42 6.38
CA ALA A 144 10.38 6.75 5.40
C ALA A 144 9.58 8.01 5.76
N GLY A 145 9.74 8.55 6.97
CA GLY A 145 9.08 9.76 7.47
C GLY A 145 7.83 9.42 8.28
N ASN A 146 6.99 10.42 8.52
CA ASN A 146 5.80 10.24 9.36
C ASN A 146 4.78 9.27 8.75
N PHE A 147 4.73 8.04 9.24
CA PHE A 147 3.74 7.05 8.82
C PHE A 147 2.38 7.37 9.42
N LEU A 148 1.39 7.61 8.58
CA LEU A 148 0.06 8.07 8.99
C LEU A 148 -0.91 6.91 9.21
N GLY A 149 -0.71 5.77 8.54
CA GLY A 149 -1.55 4.59 8.67
C GLY A 149 -1.62 3.74 7.39
N SER A 150 -2.50 2.74 7.42
CA SER A 150 -2.71 1.80 6.32
C SER A 150 -4.18 1.66 5.92
N VAL A 151 -4.40 1.33 4.64
CA VAL A 151 -5.66 0.84 4.09
C VAL A 151 -5.41 -0.54 3.49
N ALA A 152 -5.99 -1.57 4.10
CA ALA A 152 -5.94 -2.95 3.64
C ALA A 152 -7.29 -3.35 3.03
N ILE A 153 -7.33 -3.56 1.71
CA ILE A 153 -8.54 -3.94 0.98
C ILE A 153 -8.45 -5.44 0.69
N ALA A 154 -9.46 -6.22 1.12
CA ALA A 154 -9.49 -7.68 0.97
C ALA A 154 -8.10 -8.34 1.18
N PRO A 155 -7.48 -8.22 2.37
CA PRO A 155 -6.08 -8.59 2.57
C PRO A 155 -5.83 -10.10 2.59
N ALA A 156 -4.90 -10.58 1.77
CA ALA A 156 -4.48 -11.99 1.71
C ALA A 156 -3.51 -12.35 2.87
N ASN A 157 -4.00 -12.35 4.11
CA ASN A 157 -3.16 -12.44 5.31
C ASN A 157 -2.62 -13.85 5.60
N ARG A 158 -3.07 -14.88 4.88
CA ARG A 158 -2.75 -16.30 5.12
C ARG A 158 -2.22 -16.96 3.86
N VAL A 159 -1.43 -18.02 4.03
CA VAL A 159 -0.79 -18.74 2.91
C VAL A 159 -1.79 -19.59 2.13
N ASP A 160 -2.83 -20.12 2.79
CA ASP A 160 -3.90 -20.91 2.15
C ASP A 160 -5.00 -20.03 1.49
N ASP A 161 -4.69 -18.76 1.27
CA ASP A 161 -5.68 -17.76 0.95
C ASP A 161 -5.94 -17.60 -0.56
N GLY A 162 -6.48 -18.65 -1.18
CA GLY A 162 -6.75 -18.66 -2.63
C GLY A 162 -7.90 -17.76 -3.10
N VAL A 163 -8.75 -17.26 -2.19
CA VAL A 163 -9.97 -16.47 -2.52
C VAL A 163 -10.23 -15.30 -1.54
N VAL A 164 -9.36 -15.06 -0.56
CA VAL A 164 -9.52 -14.06 0.52
C VAL A 164 -10.88 -14.07 1.21
N PRO A 165 -11.24 -15.18 1.89
CA PRO A 165 -12.47 -15.24 2.68
C PRO A 165 -12.46 -14.18 3.79
N ILE A 166 -13.52 -13.36 3.82
CA ILE A 166 -13.72 -12.32 4.84
C ILE A 166 -13.63 -12.84 6.28
N LYS A 167 -13.90 -14.13 6.50
CA LYS A 167 -13.75 -14.79 7.81
C LYS A 167 -12.35 -14.59 8.38
N PHE A 168 -11.30 -14.71 7.56
CA PHE A 168 -9.92 -14.58 8.02
C PHE A 168 -9.58 -13.15 8.40
N THR A 169 -9.96 -12.17 7.58
CA THR A 169 -9.83 -10.75 7.93
C THR A 169 -10.57 -10.40 9.22
N ALA A 170 -11.77 -10.97 9.44
CA ALA A 170 -12.53 -10.75 10.65
C ALA A 170 -11.88 -11.39 11.90
N GLU A 171 -11.23 -12.54 11.75
CA GLU A 171 -10.44 -13.18 12.80
C GLU A 171 -9.20 -12.35 13.14
N ASP A 172 -8.45 -11.90 12.13
CA ASP A 172 -7.26 -11.09 12.31
C ASP A 172 -7.60 -9.74 12.95
N TYR A 173 -8.68 -9.09 12.51
CA TYR A 173 -9.24 -7.90 13.16
C TYR A 173 -9.51 -8.15 14.65
N LYS A 174 -10.25 -9.21 14.98
CA LYS A 174 -10.57 -9.53 16.39
C LYS A 174 -9.31 -9.78 17.21
N LYS A 175 -8.32 -10.47 16.64
CA LYS A 175 -7.04 -10.73 17.27
C LYS A 175 -6.29 -9.43 17.55
N THR A 176 -6.08 -8.58 16.56
CA THR A 176 -5.39 -7.29 16.74
C THR A 176 -6.11 -6.40 17.74
N CYS A 177 -7.45 -6.35 17.72
CA CYS A 177 -8.20 -5.57 18.68
C CYS A 177 -8.05 -6.03 20.13
N LYS A 178 -7.81 -7.34 20.33
CA LYS A 178 -7.56 -7.92 21.66
C LYS A 178 -6.13 -7.66 22.13
N GLU A 179 -5.16 -7.84 21.23
CA GLU A 179 -3.73 -7.77 21.55
C GLU A 179 -3.23 -6.31 21.60
N GLU A 180 -3.81 -5.42 20.80
CA GLU A 180 -3.39 -4.04 20.63
C GLU A 180 -4.55 -3.04 20.86
N PRO A 181 -5.10 -2.95 22.10
CA PRO A 181 -6.26 -2.11 22.39
C PRO A 181 -6.02 -0.60 22.18
N GLY A 182 -4.76 -0.19 22.08
CA GLY A 182 -4.35 1.17 21.75
C GLY A 182 -4.43 1.52 20.26
N SER A 183 -4.57 0.53 19.38
CA SER A 183 -4.66 0.71 17.93
C SER A 183 -5.99 1.36 17.51
N SER A 184 -5.96 2.12 16.42
CA SER A 184 -7.15 2.71 15.81
C SER A 184 -7.51 1.93 14.54
N ILE A 185 -8.33 0.88 14.68
CA ILE A 185 -8.67 -0.02 13.56
C ILE A 185 -10.16 0.10 13.23
N ARG A 186 -10.47 0.26 11.94
CA ARG A 186 -11.83 0.25 11.41
C ARG A 186 -11.97 -0.85 10.36
N LEU A 187 -12.83 -1.83 10.62
CA LEU A 187 -13.22 -2.85 9.65
C LEU A 187 -14.53 -2.45 8.97
N LEU A 188 -14.49 -2.29 7.66
CA LEU A 188 -15.67 -2.11 6.83
C LEU A 188 -15.94 -3.39 6.04
N THR A 189 -17.17 -3.88 6.08
CA THR A 189 -17.62 -4.97 5.20
C THR A 189 -18.70 -4.44 4.26
N TYR A 190 -18.74 -4.95 3.03
CA TYR A 190 -19.70 -4.51 2.02
C TYR A 190 -20.49 -5.73 1.55
N ALA A 191 -21.78 -5.76 1.87
CA ALA A 191 -22.63 -6.90 1.53
C ALA A 191 -22.75 -7.06 0.01
N GLY A 192 -22.71 -8.32 -0.46
CA GLY A 192 -22.81 -8.65 -1.88
C GLY A 192 -21.57 -8.33 -2.72
N GLN A 193 -20.49 -7.80 -2.12
CA GLN A 193 -19.23 -7.56 -2.82
C GLN A 193 -18.30 -8.78 -2.74
N ASN A 194 -17.48 -8.95 -3.78
CA ASN A 194 -16.48 -10.01 -3.84
C ASN A 194 -15.05 -9.43 -3.70
N HIS A 195 -14.04 -10.26 -3.89
CA HIS A 195 -12.62 -9.90 -3.77
C HIS A 195 -12.20 -8.70 -4.64
N ASP A 196 -12.78 -8.57 -5.82
CA ASP A 196 -12.42 -7.55 -6.81
C ASP A 196 -13.30 -6.31 -6.66
N SER A 197 -14.62 -6.49 -6.59
CA SER A 197 -15.60 -5.41 -6.61
C SER A 197 -15.54 -4.54 -5.36
N VAL A 198 -15.13 -5.09 -4.22
CA VAL A 198 -15.01 -4.36 -2.95
C VAL A 198 -14.03 -3.19 -3.04
N THR A 199 -13.02 -3.26 -3.92
CA THR A 199 -12.06 -2.16 -4.14
C THR A 199 -12.75 -0.92 -4.68
N ASN A 200 -13.71 -1.08 -5.57
CA ASN A 200 -14.49 0.02 -6.14
C ASN A 200 -15.59 0.46 -5.17
N SER A 201 -16.31 -0.48 -4.57
CA SER A 201 -17.39 -0.17 -3.61
C SER A 201 -16.90 0.59 -2.38
N ALA A 202 -15.69 0.29 -1.91
CA ALA A 202 -15.10 0.93 -0.74
C ALA A 202 -14.33 2.24 -1.05
N GLN A 203 -14.24 2.64 -2.32
CA GLN A 203 -13.35 3.73 -2.74
C GLN A 203 -13.62 5.05 -2.05
N ALA A 204 -14.89 5.45 -1.95
CA ALA A 204 -15.25 6.68 -1.26
C ALA A 204 -14.82 6.65 0.21
N ASP A 205 -15.00 5.52 0.89
CA ASP A 205 -14.67 5.37 2.32
C ASP A 205 -13.16 5.40 2.58
N TYR A 206 -12.37 4.60 1.85
CA TYR A 206 -10.93 4.58 2.11
C TYR A 206 -10.23 5.84 1.63
N MET A 207 -10.68 6.48 0.53
CA MET A 207 -10.11 7.76 0.10
C MET A 207 -10.45 8.88 1.08
N SER A 208 -11.66 8.87 1.65
CA SER A 208 -12.03 9.78 2.73
C SER A 208 -11.14 9.59 3.96
N TRP A 209 -10.88 8.35 4.35
CA TRP A 209 -9.96 8.02 5.44
C TRP A 209 -8.52 8.49 5.18
N VAL A 210 -7.99 8.24 3.99
CA VAL A 210 -6.66 8.73 3.59
C VAL A 210 -6.60 10.26 3.66
N ASN A 211 -7.64 10.95 3.18
CA ASN A 211 -7.72 12.40 3.26
C ASN A 211 -7.70 12.89 4.72
N ASP A 212 -8.47 12.27 5.59
CA ASP A 212 -8.50 12.54 7.02
C ASP A 212 -7.11 12.41 7.66
N LEU A 213 -6.38 11.34 7.35
CA LEU A 213 -5.00 11.11 7.83
C LEU A 213 -4.06 12.22 7.40
N PHE A 214 -4.04 12.57 6.11
CA PHE A 214 -3.18 13.64 5.59
C PHE A 214 -3.57 15.04 6.08
N ASN A 215 -4.83 15.24 6.47
CA ASN A 215 -5.33 16.47 7.07
C ASN A 215 -5.08 16.52 8.60
N GLY A 216 -4.37 15.54 9.16
CA GLY A 216 -3.99 15.53 10.58
C GLY A 216 -5.14 15.18 11.52
N LYS A 217 -6.24 14.60 11.02
CA LYS A 217 -7.33 14.13 11.86
C LYS A 217 -6.80 13.01 12.76
N LYS A 218 -7.01 13.15 14.07
CA LYS A 218 -6.64 12.11 15.05
C LYS A 218 -7.68 11.00 15.02
N MET A 219 -7.24 9.78 14.73
CA MET A 219 -8.12 8.62 14.70
C MET A 219 -8.49 8.19 16.12
N LYS A 220 -9.77 7.88 16.33
CA LYS A 220 -10.27 7.38 17.62
C LYS A 220 -9.58 6.05 17.93
N LYS A 221 -8.98 5.95 19.12
CA LYS A 221 -8.40 4.70 19.61
C LYS A 221 -9.46 3.63 19.79
N GLY A 222 -9.02 2.38 19.66
CA GLY A 222 -9.85 1.21 19.73
C GLY A 222 -10.35 0.77 18.36
N CYS A 223 -11.12 -0.30 18.39
CA CYS A 223 -11.61 -0.95 17.19
C CYS A 223 -13.07 -0.62 16.90
N SER A 224 -13.40 -0.50 15.62
CA SER A 224 -14.75 -0.32 15.13
C SER A 224 -15.02 -1.22 13.94
N ARG A 225 -16.23 -1.76 13.85
CA ARG A 225 -16.71 -2.51 12.70
C ARG A 225 -18.00 -1.89 12.20
N VAL A 226 -18.12 -1.73 10.89
CA VAL A 226 -19.35 -1.30 10.23
C VAL A 226 -19.61 -2.25 9.07
N ASP A 227 -20.80 -2.85 9.06
CA ASP A 227 -21.26 -3.67 7.95
C ASP A 227 -22.18 -2.82 7.07
N ILE A 228 -21.81 -2.64 5.81
CA ILE A 228 -22.45 -1.73 4.85
C ILE A 228 -23.39 -2.58 3.95
N PRO A 229 -24.71 -2.42 4.07
CA PRO A 229 -25.67 -3.10 3.20
C PRO A 229 -25.74 -2.43 1.82
N PRO A 230 -26.32 -3.10 0.81
CA PRO A 230 -26.74 -2.39 -0.41
C PRO A 230 -27.74 -1.28 -0.07
N LEU A 231 -27.73 -0.20 -0.86
CA LEU A 231 -28.66 0.91 -0.67
C LEU A 231 -30.12 0.46 -0.89
N THR A 232 -30.35 -0.44 -1.83
CA THR A 232 -31.66 -1.02 -2.14
C THR A 232 -31.48 -2.47 -2.61
N ASP A 233 -32.53 -3.27 -2.51
CA ASP A 233 -32.57 -4.63 -3.08
C ASP A 233 -32.86 -4.63 -4.59
N LEU A 234 -33.16 -3.45 -5.17
CA LEU A 234 -33.56 -3.30 -6.57
C LEU A 234 -32.37 -3.26 -7.53
N PHE A 235 -31.23 -2.75 -7.08
CA PHE A 235 -30.01 -2.61 -7.89
C PHE A 235 -28.98 -3.64 -7.45
N GLN A 236 -29.04 -4.82 -8.07
CA GLN A 236 -28.09 -5.90 -7.78
C GLN A 236 -26.68 -5.52 -8.28
N PRO A 237 -25.62 -5.77 -7.49
CA PRO A 237 -24.26 -5.46 -7.91
C PRO A 237 -23.85 -6.30 -9.12
N VAL A 238 -23.24 -5.65 -10.12
CA VAL A 238 -22.50 -6.36 -11.17
C VAL A 238 -21.18 -6.83 -10.56
N ALA A 239 -21.11 -8.09 -10.14
CA ALA A 239 -19.84 -8.73 -9.83
C ALA A 239 -19.12 -9.00 -11.16
N ILE A 240 -18.11 -8.19 -11.50
CA ILE A 240 -17.18 -8.55 -12.58
C ILE A 240 -16.30 -9.67 -12.03
N GLN A 241 -16.66 -10.91 -12.34
CA GLN A 241 -15.83 -12.07 -12.09
C GLN A 241 -14.99 -12.29 -13.36
N TYR A 242 -13.67 -12.28 -13.26
CA TYR A 242 -12.85 -12.88 -14.31
C TYR A 242 -13.10 -14.38 -14.28
N ILE A 243 -14.06 -14.85 -15.09
CA ILE A 243 -14.16 -16.27 -15.42
C ILE A 243 -12.98 -16.55 -16.33
N ALA A 244 -11.89 -17.10 -15.78
CA ALA A 244 -10.93 -17.81 -16.58
C ALA A 244 -11.67 -19.02 -17.16
N ASN A 245 -12.08 -18.94 -18.43
CA ASN A 245 -12.46 -20.12 -19.18
C ASN A 245 -11.21 -21.00 -19.26
N MET A 246 -11.20 -22.10 -18.49
CA MET A 246 -10.32 -23.24 -18.75
C MET A 246 -10.78 -23.96 -20.00
#